data_AF-A0A3D4RY17-F1
#
_entry.id   AF-A0A3D4RY17-F1
#
_cell.length_a   1.000
_cell.length_b   1.000
_cell.length_c   1.000
_cell.angle_alpha   90.00
_cell.angle_beta   90.00
_cell.angle_gamma   90.00
#
_symmetry.space_group_name_H-M   'P 1'
#
loop_
_entity.id
_entity.type
_entity.pdbx_description
1 polymer ?
#
loop_
_entity_poly.entity_id
_entity_poly.type
_entity_poly.pdbx_seq_one_letter_code
_entity_poly.pdbx_strand_id
1 'polypeptide(L)'
;MTKTKAASDSPAQVYAEAQAASARGDLEALFSRLDRAALIAICINGINLLLAAEESDRRLLRDLCLRFGIEDVDIDALLTGIECIAISAERIATASPTADPAAIRRQSEAHRSIVADYQRGVQALPKATSDLPAFSAALERLVRERLGGGSVSTRLFLDETLENLQIDGNQAWATRRFSNGSDEDIGFIKRRQGWRIRLFARRRGGNA
;
A
#
# COMPACT_ATOMS: atom_id res chain seq x y z
N MET A 1 18.35 -13.76 19.93
CA MET A 1 18.68 -12.37 20.31
C MET A 1 17.57 -11.45 19.82
N THR A 2 16.64 -11.08 20.69
CA THR A 2 15.57 -10.12 20.40
C THR A 2 16.16 -8.71 20.37
N LYS A 3 16.34 -8.13 19.18
CA LYS A 3 16.62 -6.70 19.04
C LYS A 3 15.36 -5.95 19.47
N THR A 4 15.32 -5.48 20.71
CA THR A 4 14.32 -4.51 21.18
C THR A 4 14.50 -3.24 20.36
N LYS A 5 13.69 -3.08 19.31
CA LYS A 5 13.66 -1.88 18.49
C LYS A 5 13.23 -0.72 19.38
N ALA A 6 14.12 0.25 19.59
CA ALA A 6 13.82 1.45 20.37
C ALA A 6 12.53 2.09 19.83
N ALA A 7 11.60 2.41 20.72
CA ALA A 7 10.40 3.15 20.35
C ALA A 7 10.82 4.56 19.94
N SER A 8 10.36 5.03 18.77
CA SER A 8 10.61 6.41 18.36
C SER A 8 9.71 7.34 19.18
N ASP A 9 10.31 8.36 19.79
CA ASP A 9 9.65 9.21 20.80
C ASP A 9 8.83 10.34 20.17
N SER A 10 9.10 10.71 18.91
CA SER A 10 8.38 11.78 18.20
C SER A 10 8.11 11.48 16.71
N PRO A 11 7.12 12.17 16.08
CA PRO A 11 6.89 12.13 14.63
C PRO A 11 8.12 12.54 13.80
N ALA A 12 8.82 13.60 14.23
CA ALA A 12 10.01 14.09 13.54
C ALA A 12 11.14 13.04 13.55
N GLN A 13 11.33 12.36 14.68
CA GLN A 13 12.32 11.29 14.79
C GLN A 13 11.99 10.11 13.88
N VAL A 14 10.74 9.62 13.84
CA VAL A 14 10.38 8.50 12.96
C VAL A 14 10.50 8.88 11.47
N TYR A 15 10.23 10.14 11.12
CA TYR A 15 10.49 10.67 9.77
C TYR A 15 11.98 10.67 9.43
N ALA A 16 12.83 11.20 10.32
CA ALA A 16 14.28 11.21 10.12
C ALA A 16 14.87 9.79 10.00
N GLU A 17 14.36 8.84 10.80
CA GLU A 17 14.74 7.42 10.69
C GLU A 17 14.32 6.81 9.35
N ALA A 18 13.13 7.14 8.84
CA ALA A 18 12.66 6.69 7.53
C ALA A 18 13.50 7.28 6.39
N GLN A 19 13.83 8.58 6.46
CA GLN A 19 14.72 9.25 5.53
C GLN A 19 16.12 8.62 5.52
N ALA A 20 16.69 8.35 6.70
CA ALA A 20 17.99 7.69 6.80
C ALA A 20 17.98 6.26 6.25
N ALA A 21 16.88 5.52 6.45
CA ALA A 21 16.72 4.17 5.86
C ALA A 21 16.61 4.24 4.33
N SER A 22 15.81 5.18 3.82
CA SER A 22 15.65 5.42 2.38
C SER A 22 16.98 5.78 1.71
N ALA A 23 17.78 6.66 2.34
CA ALA A 23 19.09 7.08 1.83
C ALA A 23 20.10 5.92 1.71
N ARG A 24 19.94 4.86 2.52
CA ARG A 24 20.77 3.64 2.44
C ARG A 24 20.17 2.55 1.54
N GLY A 25 18.99 2.76 0.96
CA GLY A 25 18.25 1.74 0.22
C GLY A 25 17.71 0.60 1.11
N ASP A 26 17.60 0.82 2.41
CA ASP A 26 17.14 -0.19 3.38
C ASP A 26 15.61 -0.20 3.46
N LEU A 27 14.99 -0.90 2.52
CA LEU A 27 13.53 -1.01 2.41
C LEU A 27 12.87 -1.60 3.66
N GLU A 28 13.52 -2.55 4.32
CA GLU A 28 12.96 -3.17 5.52
C GLU A 28 12.97 -2.19 6.69
N ALA A 29 14.08 -1.49 6.92
CA ALA A 29 14.14 -0.45 7.94
C ALA A 29 13.13 0.67 7.65
N LEU A 30 12.99 1.10 6.39
CA LEU A 30 12.01 2.08 5.95
C LEU A 30 10.57 1.63 6.23
N PHE A 31 10.17 0.46 5.72
CA PHE A 31 8.81 -0.06 5.89
C PHE A 31 8.47 -0.34 7.34
N SER A 32 9.48 -0.64 8.16
CA SER A 32 9.28 -0.80 9.60
C SER A 32 8.93 0.51 10.35
N ARG A 33 9.00 1.67 9.67
CA ARG A 33 8.55 2.99 10.17
C ARG A 33 7.14 3.34 9.72
N LEU A 34 6.60 2.65 8.74
CA LEU A 34 5.25 2.89 8.23
C LEU A 34 4.19 2.24 9.12
N ASP A 35 2.98 2.79 9.09
CA ASP A 35 1.83 2.19 9.75
C ASP A 35 1.27 1.03 8.92
N ARG A 36 0.49 0.17 9.58
CA ARG A 36 -0.07 -1.03 8.94
C ARG A 36 -0.92 -0.70 7.71
N ALA A 37 -1.64 0.42 7.72
CA ALA A 37 -2.49 0.82 6.60
C ALA A 37 -1.65 1.18 5.36
N ALA A 38 -0.59 1.96 5.53
CA ALA A 38 0.34 2.30 4.46
C ALA A 38 1.01 1.03 3.89
N LEU A 39 1.47 0.12 4.76
CA LEU A 39 2.09 -1.13 4.32
C LEU A 39 1.13 -2.04 3.55
N ILE A 40 -0.13 -2.14 3.98
CA ILE A 40 -1.15 -2.90 3.24
C ILE A 40 -1.37 -2.28 1.86
N ALA A 41 -1.46 -0.95 1.74
CA ALA A 41 -1.64 -0.28 0.46
C ALA A 41 -0.46 -0.53 -0.50
N ILE A 42 0.78 -0.43 0.01
CA ILE A 42 2.01 -0.76 -0.73
C ILE A 42 1.95 -2.22 -1.22
N CYS A 43 1.58 -3.15 -0.33
CA CYS A 43 1.47 -4.56 -0.69
C CYS A 43 0.44 -4.81 -1.78
N ILE A 44 -0.76 -4.21 -1.69
CA ILE A 44 -1.82 -4.37 -2.70
C ILE A 44 -1.30 -3.92 -4.07
N ASN A 45 -0.62 -2.77 -4.14
CA ASN A 45 -0.05 -2.27 -5.38
C ASN A 45 1.00 -3.25 -5.94
N GLY A 46 1.94 -3.71 -5.12
CA GLY A 46 2.94 -4.70 -5.54
C GLY A 46 2.36 -6.03 -6.00
N ILE A 47 1.34 -6.53 -5.29
CA ILE A 47 0.62 -7.76 -5.66
C ILE A 47 -0.09 -7.57 -7.00
N ASN A 48 -0.83 -6.48 -7.20
CA ASN A 48 -1.52 -6.21 -8.46
C ASN A 48 -0.55 -6.13 -9.64
N LEU A 49 0.63 -5.53 -9.45
CA LEU A 49 1.67 -5.46 -10.48
C LEU A 49 2.16 -6.86 -10.89
N LEU A 50 2.37 -7.76 -9.93
CA LEU A 50 2.79 -9.14 -10.21
C LEU A 50 1.66 -10.00 -10.79
N LEU A 51 0.41 -9.78 -10.37
CA LEU A 51 -0.76 -10.47 -10.93
C LEU A 51 -0.99 -10.11 -12.40
N ALA A 52 -0.74 -8.85 -12.77
CA ALA A 52 -0.84 -8.39 -14.15
C ALA A 52 0.34 -8.82 -15.04
N ALA A 53 1.39 -9.40 -14.45
CA ALA A 53 2.59 -9.83 -15.16
C ALA A 53 2.50 -11.28 -15.66
N GLU A 54 3.64 -11.83 -16.09
CA GLU A 54 3.71 -13.18 -16.64
C GLU A 54 3.46 -14.26 -15.58
N GLU A 55 3.15 -15.47 -16.03
CA GLU A 55 2.94 -16.63 -15.15
C GLU A 55 4.19 -16.97 -14.30
N SER A 56 5.38 -16.62 -14.80
CA SER A 56 6.63 -16.76 -14.04
C SER A 56 6.64 -15.86 -12.80
N ASP A 57 6.15 -14.63 -12.90
CA ASP A 57 6.12 -13.65 -11.80
C ASP A 57 5.05 -13.99 -10.77
N ARG A 58 3.92 -14.53 -11.21
CA ARG A 58 2.85 -15.05 -10.35
C ARG A 58 3.31 -16.22 -9.48
N ARG A 59 4.12 -17.12 -10.04
CA ARG A 59 4.76 -18.20 -9.26
C ARG A 59 5.70 -17.63 -8.19
N LEU A 60 6.50 -16.61 -8.52
CA LEU A 60 7.36 -15.94 -7.54
C LEU A 60 6.56 -15.24 -6.42
N LEU A 61 5.39 -14.66 -6.74
CA LEU A 61 4.47 -14.14 -5.73
C LEU A 61 3.97 -15.24 -4.79
N ARG A 62 3.55 -16.40 -5.33
CA ARG A 62 3.14 -17.56 -4.55
C ARG A 62 4.27 -18.04 -3.63
N ASP A 63 5.50 -18.18 -4.14
CA ASP A 63 6.66 -18.58 -3.36
C ASP A 63 7.01 -17.55 -2.27
N LEU A 64 6.87 -16.26 -2.57
CA LEU A 64 7.02 -15.20 -1.57
C LEU A 64 5.98 -15.33 -0.46
N CYS A 65 4.71 -15.55 -0.80
CA CYS A 65 3.65 -15.77 0.17
C CYS A 65 3.95 -16.96 1.09
N LEU A 66 4.37 -18.10 0.52
CA LEU A 66 4.75 -19.30 1.28
C LEU A 66 5.91 -19.05 2.25
N ARG A 67 6.95 -18.32 1.81
CA ARG A 67 8.09 -17.94 2.67
C ARG A 67 7.68 -17.10 3.89
N PHE A 68 6.56 -16.40 3.81
CA PHE A 68 6.00 -15.58 4.88
C PHE A 68 4.82 -16.26 5.60
N GLY A 69 4.64 -17.56 5.42
CA GLY A 69 3.63 -18.37 6.13
C GLY A 69 2.20 -18.16 5.64
N ILE A 70 2.02 -17.68 4.41
CA ILE A 70 0.70 -17.54 3.78
C ILE A 70 0.50 -18.78 2.89
N GLU A 71 -0.19 -19.79 3.44
CA GLU A 71 -0.29 -21.13 2.83
C GLU A 71 -1.43 -21.24 1.79
N ASP A 72 -2.56 -20.57 2.04
CA ASP A 72 -3.78 -20.66 1.21
C ASP A 72 -3.88 -19.51 0.19
N VAL A 73 -2.83 -19.29 -0.61
CA VAL A 73 -2.84 -18.25 -1.64
C VAL A 73 -3.41 -18.78 -2.96
N ASP A 74 -4.69 -18.50 -3.17
CA ASP A 74 -5.37 -18.77 -4.42
C ASP A 74 -5.13 -17.64 -5.44
N ILE A 75 -3.98 -17.69 -6.11
CA ILE A 75 -3.62 -16.75 -7.19
C ILE A 75 -4.64 -16.83 -8.34
N ASP A 76 -5.17 -18.01 -8.64
CA ASP A 76 -6.09 -18.22 -9.76
C ASP A 76 -7.46 -17.57 -9.48
N ALA A 77 -7.94 -17.62 -8.24
CA ALA A 77 -9.11 -16.86 -7.80
C ALA A 77 -8.90 -15.35 -7.90
N LEU A 78 -7.70 -14.83 -7.58
CA LEU A 78 -7.40 -13.40 -7.74
C LEU A 78 -7.38 -12.99 -9.22
N LEU A 79 -6.81 -13.80 -10.10
CA LEU A 79 -6.83 -13.58 -11.55
C LEU A 79 -8.26 -13.61 -12.11
N THR A 80 -9.05 -14.60 -11.71
CA THR A 80 -10.49 -14.68 -12.04
C THR A 80 -11.22 -13.42 -11.59
N GLY A 81 -10.86 -12.87 -10.41
CA GLY A 81 -11.39 -11.60 -9.91
C GLY A 81 -11.06 -10.41 -10.82
N ILE A 82 -9.82 -10.30 -11.30
CA ILE A 82 -9.39 -9.25 -12.25
C ILE A 82 -10.19 -9.34 -13.55
N GLU A 83 -10.34 -10.56 -14.10
CA GLU A 83 -11.14 -10.79 -15.32
C GLU A 83 -12.61 -10.40 -15.12
N CYS A 84 -13.21 -10.79 -13.99
CA CYS A 84 -14.57 -10.38 -13.64
C CYS A 84 -14.73 -8.85 -13.52
N ILE A 85 -13.72 -8.16 -12.99
CA ILE A 85 -13.70 -6.68 -12.94
C ILE A 85 -13.68 -6.11 -14.35
N ALA A 86 -12.79 -6.60 -15.22
CA ALA A 86 -12.69 -6.10 -16.60
C ALA A 86 -14.01 -6.30 -17.37
N ILE A 87 -14.58 -7.50 -17.32
CA ILE A 87 -15.85 -7.83 -17.98
C ILE A 87 -17.00 -6.96 -17.43
N SER A 88 -17.08 -6.77 -16.11
CA SER A 88 -18.14 -5.95 -15.52
C SER A 88 -17.96 -4.45 -15.79
N ALA A 89 -16.73 -3.95 -15.85
CA ALA A 89 -16.43 -2.57 -16.22
C ALA A 89 -16.79 -2.29 -17.68
N GLU A 90 -16.46 -3.20 -18.60
CA GLU A 90 -16.84 -3.08 -20.02
C GLU A 90 -18.36 -3.01 -20.18
N ARG A 91 -19.12 -3.89 -19.49
CA ARG A 91 -20.59 -3.86 -19.50
C ARG A 91 -21.18 -2.53 -19.04
N ILE A 92 -20.57 -1.89 -18.04
CA ILE A 92 -20.99 -0.56 -17.58
C ILE A 92 -20.66 0.50 -18.63
N ALA A 93 -19.46 0.45 -19.21
CA ALA A 93 -19.01 1.42 -20.21
C ALA A 93 -19.83 1.36 -21.51
N THR A 94 -20.29 0.18 -21.92
CA THR A 94 -21.10 -0.03 -23.13
C THR A 94 -22.61 0.07 -22.88
N ALA A 95 -23.05 0.38 -21.65
CA ALA A 95 -24.47 0.49 -21.34
C ALA A 95 -25.11 1.63 -22.15
N SER A 96 -26.23 1.34 -22.82
CA SER A 96 -26.91 2.34 -23.66
C SER A 96 -27.32 3.56 -22.83
N PRO A 97 -27.16 4.80 -23.34
CA PRO A 97 -27.67 6.02 -22.69
C PRO A 97 -29.20 6.02 -22.48
N THR A 98 -29.92 5.17 -23.21
CA THR A 98 -31.37 4.97 -23.09
C THR A 98 -31.75 3.83 -22.13
N ALA A 99 -30.79 3.21 -21.44
CA ALA A 99 -31.04 2.11 -20.53
C ALA A 99 -31.86 2.56 -19.31
N ASP A 100 -32.71 1.65 -18.83
CA ASP A 100 -33.49 1.83 -17.60
C ASP A 100 -32.55 2.20 -16.42
N PRO A 101 -32.78 3.33 -15.72
CA PRO A 101 -31.99 3.73 -14.55
C PRO A 101 -31.88 2.67 -13.46
N ALA A 102 -32.90 1.82 -13.28
CA ALA A 102 -32.85 0.72 -12.32
C ALA A 102 -31.88 -0.38 -12.78
N ALA A 103 -31.81 -0.65 -14.08
CA ALA A 103 -30.83 -1.58 -14.65
C ALA A 103 -29.39 -1.08 -14.50
N ILE A 104 -29.14 0.21 -14.78
CA ILE A 104 -27.82 0.84 -14.58
C ILE A 104 -27.38 0.73 -13.12
N ARG A 105 -28.29 1.01 -12.17
CA ARG A 105 -28.01 0.89 -10.73
C ARG A 105 -27.63 -0.54 -10.33
N ARG A 106 -28.41 -1.54 -10.76
CA ARG A 106 -28.11 -2.96 -10.48
C ARG A 106 -26.75 -3.38 -11.04
N GLN A 107 -26.40 -2.93 -12.24
CA GLN A 107 -25.07 -3.20 -12.82
C GLN A 107 -23.94 -2.55 -12.01
N SER A 108 -24.14 -1.32 -11.57
CA SER A 108 -23.17 -0.60 -10.73
C SER A 108 -23.00 -1.27 -9.35
N GLU A 109 -24.08 -1.77 -8.75
CA GLU A 109 -24.04 -2.54 -7.51
C GLU A 109 -23.31 -3.88 -7.69
N ALA A 110 -23.60 -4.61 -8.76
CA ALA A 110 -22.91 -5.86 -9.08
C ALA A 110 -21.40 -5.64 -9.27
N HIS A 111 -21.01 -4.62 -10.05
CA HIS A 111 -19.59 -4.28 -10.24
C HIS A 111 -18.91 -3.89 -8.91
N ARG A 112 -19.56 -3.09 -8.07
CA ARG A 112 -19.03 -2.75 -6.73
C ARG A 112 -18.82 -3.99 -5.86
N SER A 113 -19.73 -4.97 -5.92
CA SER A 113 -19.58 -6.24 -5.20
C SER A 113 -18.35 -7.01 -5.70
N ILE A 114 -18.18 -7.14 -7.02
CA ILE A 114 -17.04 -7.83 -7.63
C ILE A 114 -15.72 -7.16 -7.21
N VAL A 115 -15.64 -5.83 -7.29
CA VAL A 115 -14.46 -5.07 -6.86
C VAL A 115 -14.19 -5.27 -5.37
N ALA A 116 -15.22 -5.25 -4.53
CA ALA A 116 -15.07 -5.47 -3.10
C ALA A 116 -14.56 -6.88 -2.77
N ASP A 117 -15.04 -7.89 -3.48
CA ASP A 117 -14.63 -9.30 -3.29
C ASP A 117 -13.16 -9.49 -3.65
N TYR A 118 -12.75 -8.97 -4.81
CA TYR A 118 -11.35 -8.92 -5.23
C TYR A 118 -10.48 -8.19 -4.20
N GLN A 119 -10.91 -6.99 -3.77
CA GLN A 119 -10.18 -6.20 -2.77
C GLN A 119 -10.04 -6.94 -1.44
N ARG A 120 -11.04 -7.73 -1.01
CA ARG A 120 -10.93 -8.57 0.18
C ARG A 120 -9.89 -9.67 0.00
N GLY A 121 -9.88 -10.34 -1.16
CA GLY A 121 -8.89 -11.37 -1.49
C GLY A 121 -7.46 -10.83 -1.46
N VAL A 122 -7.17 -9.77 -2.22
CA VAL A 122 -5.82 -9.20 -2.27
C VAL A 122 -5.37 -8.63 -0.91
N GLN A 123 -6.28 -8.07 -0.12
CA GLN A 123 -5.98 -7.59 1.22
C GLN A 123 -5.71 -8.70 2.23
N ALA A 124 -6.23 -9.92 2.01
CA ALA A 124 -6.04 -11.02 2.94
C ALA A 124 -4.56 -11.42 3.03
N LEU A 125 -3.82 -11.36 1.92
CA LEU A 125 -2.40 -11.72 1.84
C LEU A 125 -1.51 -10.93 2.81
N PRO A 126 -1.40 -9.58 2.72
CA PRO A 126 -0.62 -8.80 3.68
C PRO A 126 -1.23 -8.78 5.10
N LYS A 127 -2.49 -9.22 5.25
CA LYS A 127 -3.11 -9.35 6.58
C LYS A 127 -2.71 -10.64 7.29
N ALA A 128 -2.43 -11.70 6.54
CA ALA A 128 -2.07 -13.02 7.05
C ALA A 128 -0.61 -13.14 7.50
N THR A 129 0.30 -12.30 6.99
CA THR A 129 1.71 -12.31 7.43
C THR A 129 1.91 -11.76 8.85
N SER A 130 2.79 -12.41 9.61
CA SER A 130 3.22 -11.96 10.94
C SER A 130 4.27 -10.84 10.91
N ASP A 131 5.00 -10.68 9.81
CA ASP A 131 6.02 -9.64 9.63
C ASP A 131 5.74 -8.84 8.35
N LEU A 132 4.77 -7.92 8.46
CA LEU A 132 4.36 -7.10 7.33
C LEU A 132 5.48 -6.20 6.78
N PRO A 133 6.33 -5.53 7.58
CA PRO A 133 7.47 -4.77 7.06
C PRO A 133 8.42 -5.61 6.21
N ALA A 134 8.82 -6.79 6.69
CA ALA A 134 9.72 -7.66 5.94
C ALA A 134 9.05 -8.22 4.67
N PHE A 135 7.78 -8.61 4.76
CA PHE A 135 6.99 -9.04 3.59
C PHE A 135 6.90 -7.94 2.53
N SER A 136 6.57 -6.71 2.95
CA SER A 136 6.48 -5.55 2.06
C SER A 136 7.82 -5.28 1.37
N ALA A 137 8.94 -5.39 2.11
CA ALA A 137 10.27 -5.15 1.58
C ALA A 137 10.68 -6.22 0.56
N ALA A 138 10.40 -7.49 0.85
CA ALA A 138 10.65 -8.59 -0.08
C ALA A 138 9.79 -8.49 -1.35
N LEU A 139 8.51 -8.13 -1.20
CA LEU A 139 7.60 -7.88 -2.32
C LEU A 139 8.09 -6.72 -3.19
N GLU A 140 8.48 -5.60 -2.59
CA GLU A 140 8.96 -4.43 -3.33
C GLU A 140 10.26 -4.72 -4.08
N ARG A 141 11.19 -5.50 -3.49
CA ARG A 141 12.39 -5.96 -4.18
C ARG A 141 12.04 -6.83 -5.39
N LEU A 142 11.11 -7.77 -5.21
CA LEU A 142 10.65 -8.64 -6.28
C LEU A 142 10.01 -7.84 -7.43
N VAL A 143 9.11 -6.91 -7.13
CA VAL A 143 8.48 -6.05 -8.15
C VAL A 143 9.53 -5.26 -8.95
N ARG A 144 10.54 -4.69 -8.26
CA ARG A 144 11.64 -3.95 -8.91
C ARG A 144 12.52 -4.80 -9.80
N GLU A 145 12.88 -5.98 -9.32
CA GLU A 145 13.70 -6.93 -10.07
C GLU A 145 13.01 -7.38 -11.35
N ARG A 146 11.69 -7.62 -11.29
CA ARG A 146 10.94 -8.22 -12.39
C ARG A 146 10.38 -7.21 -13.39
N LEU A 147 9.94 -6.04 -12.91
CA LEU A 147 9.19 -5.07 -13.73
C LEU A 147 9.95 -3.76 -13.98
N GLY A 148 11.16 -3.61 -13.44
CA GLY A 148 11.97 -2.38 -13.59
C GLY A 148 11.43 -1.15 -12.83
N GLY A 149 10.31 -1.30 -12.12
CA GLY A 149 9.63 -0.27 -11.32
C GLY A 149 9.21 -0.81 -9.95
N GLY A 150 8.68 0.04 -9.08
CA GLY A 150 8.26 -0.35 -7.72
C GLY A 150 6.89 0.19 -7.36
N SER A 151 6.31 -0.34 -6.29
CA SER A 151 5.05 0.18 -5.74
C SER A 151 5.22 1.51 -4.99
N VAL A 152 6.46 1.83 -4.60
CA VAL A 152 6.85 3.12 -4.03
C VAL A 152 7.96 3.78 -4.86
N SER A 153 8.08 5.10 -4.79
CA SER A 153 9.21 5.81 -5.40
C SER A 153 10.52 5.46 -4.70
N THR A 154 11.62 5.28 -5.45
CA THR A 154 12.98 5.17 -4.86
C THR A 154 13.43 6.46 -4.18
N ARG A 155 12.76 7.57 -4.49
CA ARG A 155 13.01 8.88 -3.91
C ARG A 155 12.12 9.19 -2.71
N LEU A 156 11.30 8.25 -2.25
CA LEU A 156 10.45 8.47 -1.09
C LEU A 156 11.29 8.90 0.12
N PHE A 157 11.01 10.08 0.67
CA PHE A 157 11.76 10.75 1.76
C PHE A 157 13.15 11.27 1.38
N LEU A 158 13.57 11.19 0.12
CA LEU A 158 14.84 11.75 -0.34
C LEU A 158 14.63 13.17 -0.85
N ASP A 159 15.51 14.09 -0.43
CA ASP A 159 15.45 15.50 -0.81
C ASP A 159 14.11 16.19 -0.46
N GLU A 160 13.47 15.73 0.62
CA GLU A 160 12.22 16.24 1.16
C GLU A 160 12.41 16.79 2.58
N THR A 161 11.70 17.86 2.93
CA THR A 161 11.67 18.43 4.29
C THR A 161 10.30 18.23 4.94
N LEU A 162 10.31 18.01 6.26
CA LEU A 162 9.09 17.93 7.06
C LEU A 162 8.78 19.30 7.68
N GLU A 163 7.63 19.86 7.37
CA GLU A 163 7.18 21.18 7.83
C GLU A 163 5.81 21.10 8.53
N ASN A 164 5.45 22.16 9.28
CA ASN A 164 4.11 22.34 9.85
C ASN A 164 3.59 21.18 10.71
N LEU A 165 4.49 20.53 11.47
CA LEU A 165 4.14 19.41 12.33
C LEU A 165 3.16 19.85 13.44
N GLN A 166 1.98 19.24 13.44
CA GLN A 166 0.94 19.42 14.45
C GLN A 166 0.62 18.08 15.10
N ILE A 167 0.69 18.03 16.42
CA ILE A 167 0.44 16.81 17.22
C ILE A 167 -0.89 16.98 17.97
N ASP A 168 -1.79 16.02 17.79
CA ASP A 168 -3.07 15.92 18.50
C ASP A 168 -3.22 14.53 19.11
N GLY A 169 -2.90 14.43 20.40
CA GLY A 169 -2.94 13.18 21.16
C GLY A 169 -2.09 12.06 20.53
N ASN A 170 -2.76 11.05 19.97
CA ASN A 170 -2.12 9.89 19.34
C ASN A 170 -1.98 10.02 17.82
N GLN A 171 -2.25 11.19 17.26
CA GLN A 171 -2.12 11.48 15.83
C GLN A 171 -1.25 12.71 15.64
N ALA A 172 -0.59 12.80 14.51
CA ALA A 172 0.06 14.03 14.08
C ALA A 172 -0.06 14.17 12.56
N TRP A 173 0.04 15.41 12.08
CA TRP A 173 0.07 15.74 10.66
C TRP A 173 1.21 16.69 10.40
N ALA A 174 1.79 16.59 9.23
CA ALA A 174 2.81 17.51 8.75
C ALA A 174 2.68 17.61 7.23
N THR A 175 3.46 18.51 6.66
CA THR A 175 3.60 18.68 5.22
C THR A 175 5.00 18.21 4.81
N ARG A 176 5.08 17.35 3.80
CA ARG A 176 6.32 17.04 3.09
C ARG A 176 6.49 18.06 1.99
N ARG A 177 7.57 18.82 2.01
CA ARG A 177 7.94 19.71 0.91
C ARG A 177 9.02 19.04 0.08
N PHE A 178 8.78 18.95 -1.22
CA PHE A 178 9.68 18.36 -2.19
C PHE A 178 10.59 19.43 -2.80
N SER A 179 11.75 19.01 -3.30
CA SER A 179 12.72 19.90 -3.96
C SER A 179 12.19 20.61 -5.21
N ASN A 180 11.14 20.08 -5.85
CA ASN A 180 10.45 20.72 -6.97
C ASN A 180 9.40 21.77 -6.53
N GLY A 181 9.30 22.06 -5.22
CA GLY A 181 8.34 23.01 -4.65
C GLY A 181 6.91 22.48 -4.50
N SER A 182 6.65 21.21 -4.86
CA SER A 182 5.37 20.57 -4.51
C SER A 182 5.33 20.22 -3.03
N ASP A 183 4.12 20.06 -2.49
CA ASP A 183 3.88 19.74 -1.09
C ASP A 183 2.84 18.61 -0.99
N GLU A 184 3.03 17.65 -0.06
CA GLU A 184 2.07 16.59 0.24
C GLU A 184 1.81 16.48 1.75
N ASP A 185 0.58 16.20 2.15
CA ASP A 185 0.26 15.88 3.54
C ASP A 185 0.83 14.51 3.93
N ILE A 186 1.36 14.43 5.15
CA ILE A 186 1.78 13.18 5.79
C ILE A 186 1.18 13.07 7.19
N GLY A 187 0.76 11.87 7.56
CA GLY A 187 0.24 11.58 8.87
C GLY A 187 1.19 10.77 9.71
N PHE A 188 0.99 10.82 11.02
CA PHE A 188 1.65 9.96 11.98
C PHE A 188 0.64 9.43 12.99
N ILE A 189 0.86 8.21 13.46
CA ILE A 189 0.03 7.57 14.49
C ILE A 189 0.90 7.01 15.59
N LYS A 190 0.58 7.36 16.84
CA LYS A 190 1.23 6.82 18.03
C LYS A 190 0.59 5.48 18.37
N ARG A 191 1.41 4.43 18.45
CA ARG A 191 1.04 3.10 18.92
C ARG A 191 1.88 2.73 20.14
N ARG A 192 1.61 1.57 20.75
CA ARG A 192 2.39 1.05 21.90
C ARG A 192 3.90 0.98 21.61
N GLN A 193 4.28 0.72 20.35
CA GLN A 193 5.68 0.60 19.90
C GLN A 193 6.27 1.93 19.38
N GLY A 194 5.66 3.06 19.70
CA GLY A 194 6.06 4.40 19.25
C GLY A 194 5.27 4.92 18.04
N TRP A 195 5.75 6.01 17.47
CA TRP A 195 5.16 6.64 16.30
C TRP A 195 5.39 5.83 15.02
N ARG A 196 4.45 5.93 14.07
CA ARG A 196 4.51 5.34 12.73
C ARG A 196 3.99 6.32 11.70
N ILE A 197 4.54 6.27 10.50
CA ILE A 197 4.19 7.13 9.37
C ILE A 197 2.99 6.58 8.61
N ARG A 198 2.04 7.45 8.27
CA ARG A 198 0.92 7.17 7.37
C ARG A 198 1.06 8.03 6.12
N LEU A 199 1.50 7.39 5.03
CA LEU A 199 1.80 8.07 3.75
C LEU A 199 0.58 8.74 3.11
N PHE A 200 -0.59 8.12 3.17
CA PHE A 200 -1.80 8.59 2.50
C PHE A 200 -2.78 9.28 3.45
N ALA A 201 -2.26 9.99 4.46
CA ALA A 201 -3.12 10.71 5.38
C ALA A 201 -3.64 11.99 4.73
N ARG A 202 -4.97 12.17 4.72
CA ARG A 202 -5.57 13.47 4.42
C ARG A 202 -5.76 14.24 5.71
N ARG A 203 -5.35 15.50 5.74
CA ARG A 203 -5.67 16.40 6.85
C ARG A 203 -7.19 16.55 6.96
N ARG A 204 -7.74 16.50 8.18
CA ARG A 204 -9.16 16.79 8.38
C ARG A 204 -9.42 18.23 7.93
N GLY A 205 -10.26 18.41 6.90
CA GLY A 205 -10.61 19.71 6.33
C GLY A 205 -9.81 20.16 5.10
N GLY A 206 -8.89 19.34 4.59
CA GLY A 206 -8.28 19.57 3.27
C GLY A 206 -9.23 19.15 2.16
N ASN A 207 -9.72 20.11 1.37
CA ASN A 207 -10.50 19.81 0.16
C ASN A 207 -9.59 19.16 -0.89
N ALA A 208 -10.17 18.21 -1.64
CA ALA A 208 -9.59 17.65 -2.85
C ALA A 208 -9.55 18.69 -3.98
#